data_AF-A0A0G3BLA0-F1
#
_entry.id   AF-A0A0G3BLA0-F1
#
_cell.length_a   1.000
_cell.length_b   1.000
_cell.length_c   1.000
_cell.angle_alpha   90.00
_cell.angle_beta   90.00
_cell.angle_gamma   90.00
#
_symmetry.space_group_name_H-M   'P 1'
#
loop_
_entity.id
_entity.type
_entity.pdbx_description
1 polymer ?
#
loop_
_entity_poly.entity_id
_entity_poly.type
_entity_poly.pdbx_seq_one_letter_code
_entity_poly.pdbx_strand_id
1 'polypeptide(L)'
;MNTSHSRWRRLAAGALLAGLPALTLAAPPATPDPGWLAQYLKGMQSDCEASFTQRLGTANGRHADAEEDRLRLQLERNALCGCLPERIRQHADAKITEALRSGNRRVSQPFLTEQTRICSALTLRDHIGALCQAEAKRNGNSAGAAPNCECLADGMRKLDDKTLADDAVAAWRNEQERQDDPRLPRYETRSAKLRAACRPGAPGAAASGAGQR
;
A
#
# COMPACT_ATOMS: atom_id res chain seq x y z
N MET A 1 27.27 41.13 34.93
CA MET A 1 28.51 40.60 35.51
C MET A 1 29.44 40.29 34.35
N ASN A 2 30.59 40.96 34.33
CA ASN A 2 31.48 41.15 33.21
C ASN A 2 32.92 40.94 33.73
N THR A 3 33.64 39.95 33.20
CA THR A 3 35.10 39.72 33.37
C THR A 3 35.51 38.84 32.18
N SER A 4 36.09 39.30 31.08
CA SER A 4 37.30 40.10 30.79
C SER A 4 38.65 39.43 31.09
N HIS A 5 39.41 39.26 29.99
CA HIS A 5 40.86 39.00 29.85
C HIS A 5 41.36 37.63 30.33
N SER A 6 42.21 36.88 29.60
CA SER A 6 43.54 37.23 29.12
C SER A 6 44.06 35.99 28.34
N ARG A 7 44.31 36.09 27.04
CA ARG A 7 45.60 36.40 26.42
C ARG A 7 46.60 35.23 26.27
N TRP A 8 46.88 34.92 25.00
CA TRP A 8 48.21 34.76 24.37
C TRP A 8 48.88 33.38 24.30
N ARG A 9 49.01 32.95 23.03
CA ARG A 9 50.21 32.42 22.33
C ARG A 9 50.85 31.13 22.86
N ARG A 10 50.95 30.14 21.96
CA ARG A 10 52.21 29.80 21.27
C ARG A 10 51.95 28.97 20.00
N LEU A 11 52.63 29.41 18.94
CA LEU A 11 52.87 28.72 17.67
C LEU A 11 53.96 27.65 17.83
N ALA A 12 54.13 26.88 16.74
CA ALA A 12 55.22 25.93 16.41
C ALA A 12 54.96 24.49 16.88
N ALA A 13 55.21 23.43 16.11
CA ALA A 13 55.82 23.27 14.79
C ALA A 13 55.43 21.89 14.22
N GLY A 14 55.39 21.80 12.89
CA GLY A 14 55.92 20.68 12.11
C GLY A 14 55.46 19.26 12.42
N ALA A 15 54.62 18.72 11.55
CA ALA A 15 54.88 17.42 10.91
C ALA A 15 54.11 17.38 9.57
N LEU A 16 54.80 17.72 8.49
CA LEU A 16 54.43 17.33 7.13
C LEU A 16 54.58 15.81 7.04
N LEU A 17 53.49 15.08 7.29
CA LEU A 17 53.33 13.74 6.75
C LEU A 17 52.55 13.87 5.45
N ALA A 18 53.26 13.62 4.35
CA ALA A 18 52.68 13.39 3.05
C ALA A 18 51.70 12.20 3.15
N GLY A 19 50.43 12.50 3.37
CA GLY A 19 49.34 11.55 3.25
C GLY A 19 49.06 11.32 1.77
N LEU A 20 49.49 10.17 1.26
CA LEU A 20 49.01 9.61 0.00
C LEU A 20 47.48 9.70 -0.02
N PRO A 21 46.84 10.23 -1.09
CA PRO A 21 45.42 10.03 -1.26
C PRO A 21 45.22 8.53 -1.45
N ALA A 22 44.72 7.87 -0.40
CA ALA A 22 44.18 6.54 -0.52
C ALA A 22 43.06 6.63 -1.57
N LEU A 23 43.34 6.14 -2.77
CA LEU A 23 42.33 5.81 -3.76
C LEU A 23 41.45 4.75 -3.09
N THR A 24 40.41 5.19 -2.39
CA THR A 24 39.32 4.32 -1.99
C THR A 24 38.66 3.89 -3.28
N LEU A 25 39.06 2.73 -3.81
CA LEU A 25 38.26 2.01 -4.79
C LEU A 25 36.89 1.85 -4.14
N ALA A 26 35.93 2.63 -4.61
CA ALA A 26 34.53 2.41 -4.29
C ALA A 26 34.22 0.98 -4.73
N ALA A 27 34.02 0.10 -3.74
CA ALA A 27 33.58 -1.25 -4.02
C ALA A 27 32.31 -1.13 -4.89
N PRO A 28 32.22 -1.86 -6.01
CA PRO A 28 31.00 -1.86 -6.81
C PRO A 28 29.83 -2.20 -5.89
N PRO A 29 28.67 -1.54 -6.03
CA PRO A 29 27.51 -1.84 -5.21
C PRO A 29 27.25 -3.34 -5.32
N ALA A 30 27.26 -4.04 -4.19
CA ALA A 30 27.02 -5.47 -4.14
C ALA A 30 25.75 -5.76 -4.93
N THR A 31 25.87 -6.50 -6.02
CA THR A 31 24.71 -6.93 -6.79
C THR A 31 23.81 -7.70 -5.83
N PRO A 32 22.52 -7.34 -5.69
CA PRO A 32 21.64 -7.98 -4.73
C PRO A 32 21.61 -9.49 -5.02
N ASP A 33 22.02 -10.30 -4.03
CA ASP A 33 21.94 -11.76 -4.13
C ASP A 33 20.49 -12.17 -4.44
N PRO A 34 20.20 -12.68 -5.66
CA PRO A 34 18.86 -13.06 -6.05
C PRO A 34 18.32 -14.23 -5.22
N GLY A 35 19.21 -15.05 -4.65
CA GLY A 35 18.83 -16.16 -3.76
C GLY A 35 18.25 -15.67 -2.44
N TRP A 36 18.85 -14.64 -1.84
CA TRP A 36 18.36 -14.06 -0.60
C TRP A 36 16.95 -13.47 -0.75
N LEU A 37 16.71 -12.65 -1.78
CA LEU A 37 15.39 -12.00 -1.96
C LEU A 37 14.29 -13.04 -2.18
N ALA A 38 14.56 -14.09 -2.96
CA ALA A 38 13.60 -15.16 -3.17
C ALA A 38 13.24 -15.89 -1.85
N GLN A 39 14.23 -16.17 -1.00
CA GLN A 39 14.01 -16.78 0.32
C GLN A 39 13.24 -15.85 1.26
N TYR A 40 13.60 -14.55 1.29
CA TYR A 40 12.90 -13.53 2.08
C TYR A 40 11.41 -13.46 1.70
N LEU A 41 11.09 -13.39 0.40
CA LEU A 41 9.72 -13.31 -0.08
C LEU A 41 8.92 -14.58 0.22
N LYS A 42 9.56 -15.75 0.12
CA LYS A 42 8.94 -17.02 0.50
C LYS A 42 8.61 -17.07 2.01
N GLY A 43 9.53 -16.61 2.85
CA GLY A 43 9.30 -16.48 4.30
C GLY A 43 8.15 -15.54 4.60
N MET A 44 8.16 -14.35 4.00
CA MET A 44 7.10 -13.34 4.14
C MET A 44 5.72 -13.89 3.74
N GLN A 45 5.62 -14.61 2.62
CA GLN A 45 4.37 -15.24 2.20
C GLN A 45 3.91 -16.31 3.20
N SER A 46 4.81 -17.20 3.63
CA SER A 46 4.50 -18.27 4.59
C SER A 46 4.00 -17.71 5.93
N ASP A 47 4.69 -16.72 6.48
CA ASP A 47 4.32 -16.08 7.75
C ASP A 47 2.97 -15.37 7.65
N CYS A 48 2.72 -14.71 6.50
CA CYS A 48 1.45 -14.07 6.19
C CYS A 48 0.30 -15.10 6.15
N GLU A 49 0.46 -16.19 5.40
CA GLU A 49 -0.56 -17.24 5.28
C GLU A 49 -0.86 -17.91 6.63
N ALA A 50 0.15 -18.13 7.46
CA ALA A 50 -0.02 -18.65 8.81
C ALA A 50 -0.87 -17.70 9.68
N SER A 51 -0.57 -16.40 9.64
CA SER A 51 -1.32 -15.38 10.39
C SER A 51 -2.79 -15.31 9.97
N PHE A 52 -3.07 -15.36 8.66
CA PHE A 52 -4.44 -15.30 8.15
C PHE A 52 -5.22 -16.59 8.39
N THR A 53 -4.57 -17.75 8.40
CA THR A 53 -5.22 -19.02 8.76
C THR A 53 -5.79 -18.96 10.18
N GLN A 54 -5.03 -18.40 11.12
CA GLN A 54 -5.49 -18.18 12.50
C GLN A 54 -6.67 -17.20 12.57
N ARG A 55 -6.55 -16.03 11.91
CA ARG A 55 -7.60 -14.98 11.91
C ARG A 55 -8.90 -15.44 11.27
N LEU A 56 -8.84 -16.13 10.13
CA LEU A 56 -10.01 -16.68 9.45
C LEU A 56 -10.68 -17.79 10.26
N GLY A 57 -9.89 -18.62 10.96
CA GLY A 57 -10.42 -19.62 11.89
C GLY A 57 -11.27 -19.01 12.99
N THR A 58 -10.87 -17.85 13.53
CA THR A 58 -11.62 -17.12 14.57
C THR A 58 -12.83 -16.34 14.05
N ALA A 59 -12.83 -15.94 12.77
CA ALA A 59 -13.89 -15.12 12.17
C ALA A 59 -15.16 -15.91 11.78
N ASN A 60 -15.14 -17.25 11.82
CA ASN A 60 -16.27 -18.11 11.42
C ASN A 60 -17.44 -18.16 12.45
N GLY A 61 -17.55 -17.17 13.35
CA GLY A 61 -18.68 -17.01 14.28
C GLY A 61 -19.96 -16.57 13.56
N ARG A 62 -21.12 -17.08 13.97
CA ARG A 62 -22.42 -17.06 13.25
C ARG A 62 -23.14 -15.69 13.22
N HIS A 63 -22.55 -14.63 12.66
CA HIS A 63 -23.22 -13.32 12.53
C HIS A 63 -23.16 -12.78 11.10
N ALA A 64 -24.13 -11.93 10.72
CA ALA A 64 -24.15 -11.27 9.41
C ALA A 64 -22.89 -10.42 9.16
N ASP A 65 -22.27 -9.91 10.23
CA ASP A 65 -20.97 -9.22 10.21
C ASP A 65 -19.81 -10.15 9.77
N ALA A 66 -19.95 -11.46 9.96
CA ALA A 66 -18.91 -12.43 9.62
C ALA A 66 -18.70 -12.58 8.10
N GLU A 67 -19.71 -12.32 7.26
CA GLU A 67 -19.54 -12.39 5.80
C GLU A 67 -18.69 -11.22 5.30
N GLU A 68 -18.99 -9.99 5.72
CA GLU A 68 -18.22 -8.79 5.38
C GLU A 68 -16.80 -8.87 5.95
N ASP A 69 -16.65 -9.25 7.21
CA ASP A 69 -15.34 -9.39 7.85
C ASP A 69 -14.52 -10.50 7.21
N ARG A 70 -15.13 -11.63 6.84
CA ARG A 70 -14.43 -12.69 6.09
C ARG A 70 -13.97 -12.19 4.73
N LEU A 71 -14.80 -11.45 4.00
CA LEU A 71 -14.43 -10.86 2.71
C LEU A 71 -13.28 -9.86 2.87
N ARG A 72 -13.31 -9.00 3.90
CA ARG A 72 -12.20 -8.07 4.21
C ARG A 72 -10.91 -8.82 4.54
N LEU A 73 -10.98 -9.85 5.37
CA LEU A 73 -9.82 -10.70 5.69
C LEU A 73 -9.25 -11.41 4.47
N GLN A 74 -10.11 -11.91 3.57
CA GLN A 74 -9.67 -12.51 2.31
C GLN A 74 -8.98 -11.48 1.41
N LEU A 75 -9.50 -10.25 1.37
CA LEU A 75 -8.92 -9.15 0.60
C LEU A 75 -7.54 -8.75 1.15
N GLU A 76 -7.42 -8.60 2.46
CA GLU A 76 -6.12 -8.36 3.12
C GLU A 76 -5.14 -9.50 2.84
N ARG A 77 -5.58 -10.75 2.96
CA ARG A 77 -4.74 -11.93 2.67
C ARG A 77 -4.23 -11.92 1.23
N ASN A 78 -5.12 -11.68 0.26
CA ASN A 78 -4.75 -11.68 -1.16
C ASN A 78 -3.79 -10.52 -1.48
N ALA A 79 -4.01 -9.35 -0.89
CA ALA A 79 -3.13 -8.20 -1.06
C ALA A 79 -1.74 -8.44 -0.43
N LEU A 80 -1.68 -8.94 0.80
CA LEU A 80 -0.45 -9.06 1.58
C LEU A 80 0.33 -10.35 1.32
N CYS A 81 -0.35 -11.49 1.18
CA CYS A 81 0.32 -12.78 1.01
C CYS A 81 0.51 -13.14 -0.47
N GLY A 82 -0.35 -12.63 -1.36
CA GLY A 82 -0.27 -12.89 -2.80
C GLY A 82 0.43 -11.76 -3.56
N CYS A 83 -0.23 -10.62 -3.67
CA CYS A 83 0.23 -9.52 -4.54
C CYS A 83 1.53 -8.87 -4.05
N LEU A 84 1.66 -8.60 -2.74
CA LEU A 84 2.80 -7.86 -2.20
C LEU A 84 4.16 -8.54 -2.48
N PRO A 85 4.37 -9.85 -2.21
CA PRO A 85 5.63 -10.50 -2.53
C PRO A 85 6.01 -10.40 -4.01
N GLU A 86 5.03 -10.54 -4.91
CA GLU A 86 5.25 -10.39 -6.35
C GLU A 86 5.69 -8.97 -6.70
N ARG A 87 5.02 -7.94 -6.15
CA ARG A 87 5.41 -6.55 -6.40
C ARG A 87 6.79 -6.20 -5.84
N ILE A 88 7.15 -6.72 -4.66
CA ILE A 88 8.51 -6.54 -4.14
C ILE A 88 9.52 -7.16 -5.11
N ARG A 89 9.27 -8.37 -5.62
CA ARG A 89 10.16 -9.02 -6.60
C ARG A 89 10.34 -8.17 -7.87
N GLN A 90 9.27 -7.57 -8.36
CA GLN A 90 9.27 -6.83 -9.62
C GLN A 90 9.82 -5.40 -9.49
N HIS A 91 9.66 -4.76 -8.33
CA HIS A 91 9.88 -3.32 -8.18
C HIS A 91 10.93 -2.94 -7.13
N ALA A 92 11.42 -3.87 -6.32
CA ALA A 92 12.52 -3.58 -5.40
C ALA A 92 13.82 -3.44 -6.19
N ASP A 93 14.40 -2.23 -6.16
CA ASP A 93 15.75 -2.00 -6.66
C ASP A 93 16.82 -2.50 -5.66
N ALA A 94 18.09 -2.30 -6.00
CA ALA A 94 19.20 -2.69 -5.13
C ALA A 94 19.18 -1.97 -3.77
N LYS A 95 18.76 -0.71 -3.72
CA LYS A 95 18.68 0.08 -2.48
C LYS A 95 17.59 -0.45 -1.57
N ILE A 96 16.40 -0.76 -2.12
CA ILE A 96 15.30 -1.35 -1.37
C ILE A 96 15.66 -2.76 -0.91
N THR A 97 16.27 -3.58 -1.77
CA THR A 97 16.69 -4.94 -1.41
C THR A 97 17.69 -4.92 -0.26
N GLU A 98 18.68 -4.03 -0.30
CA GLU A 98 19.64 -3.87 0.80
C GLU A 98 18.97 -3.32 2.07
N ALA A 99 18.01 -2.40 1.95
CA ALA A 99 17.25 -1.91 3.08
C ALA A 99 16.39 -3.00 3.74
N LEU A 100 15.80 -3.91 2.95
CA LEU A 100 15.09 -5.08 3.45
C LEU A 100 16.04 -6.04 4.15
N ARG A 101 17.21 -6.31 3.55
CA ARG A 101 18.24 -7.20 4.11
C ARG A 101 18.80 -6.71 5.44
N SER A 102 19.16 -5.43 5.50
CA SER A 102 19.72 -4.79 6.70
C SER A 102 18.69 -4.41 7.75
N GLY A 103 17.39 -4.58 7.47
CA GLY A 103 16.31 -4.15 8.37
C GLY A 103 16.15 -2.63 8.48
N ASN A 104 16.66 -1.86 7.52
CA ASN A 104 16.54 -0.40 7.48
C ASN A 104 15.12 0.05 7.14
N ARG A 105 14.25 0.09 8.17
CA ARG A 105 12.83 0.45 8.04
C ARG A 105 12.61 1.86 7.49
N ARG A 106 13.53 2.81 7.72
CA ARG A 106 13.39 4.18 7.20
C ARG A 106 13.35 4.20 5.66
N VAL A 107 14.07 3.28 5.02
CA VAL A 107 14.11 3.16 3.56
C VAL A 107 13.09 2.16 3.04
N SER A 108 12.93 1.00 3.69
CA SER A 108 12.04 -0.06 3.19
C SER A 108 10.56 0.19 3.48
N GLN A 109 10.21 0.83 4.61
CA GLN A 109 8.80 1.00 5.01
C GLN A 109 7.98 1.86 4.04
N PRO A 110 8.47 3.01 3.51
CA PRO A 110 7.72 3.77 2.52
C PRO A 110 7.42 2.97 1.25
N PHE A 111 8.42 2.22 0.76
CA PHE A 111 8.26 1.32 -0.38
C PHE A 111 7.21 0.23 -0.11
N LEU A 112 7.33 -0.50 1.01
CA LEU A 112 6.38 -1.56 1.38
C LEU A 112 4.96 -1.03 1.56
N THR A 113 4.83 0.18 2.12
CA THR A 113 3.54 0.84 2.30
C THR A 113 2.93 1.19 0.95
N GLU A 114 3.69 1.79 0.04
CA GLU A 114 3.24 2.11 -1.31
C GLU A 114 2.79 0.84 -2.07
N GLN A 115 3.60 -0.22 -2.07
CA GLN A 115 3.24 -1.48 -2.72
C GLN A 115 2.01 -2.15 -2.09
N THR A 116 1.86 -2.04 -0.76
CA THR A 116 0.67 -2.54 -0.06
C THR A 116 -0.59 -1.80 -0.53
N ARG A 117 -0.54 -0.48 -0.68
CA ARG A 117 -1.68 0.32 -1.17
C ARG A 117 -2.09 -0.08 -2.58
N ILE A 118 -1.10 -0.28 -3.46
CA ILE A 118 -1.34 -0.76 -4.83
C ILE A 118 -2.01 -2.14 -4.78
N CYS A 119 -1.45 -3.09 -4.04
CA CYS A 119 -2.00 -4.43 -3.93
C CYS A 119 -3.42 -4.47 -3.35
N SER A 120 -3.70 -3.67 -2.32
CA SER A 120 -5.06 -3.55 -1.78
C SER A 120 -6.04 -3.02 -2.84
N ALA A 121 -5.66 -2.03 -3.64
CA ALA A 121 -6.52 -1.50 -4.70
C ALA A 121 -6.77 -2.51 -5.82
N LEU A 122 -5.73 -3.24 -6.25
CA LEU A 122 -5.85 -4.29 -7.27
C LEU A 122 -6.74 -5.43 -6.79
N THR A 123 -6.54 -5.92 -5.56
CA THR A 123 -7.40 -6.98 -5.00
C THR A 123 -8.83 -6.49 -4.75
N LEU A 124 -9.01 -5.21 -4.39
CA LEU A 124 -10.32 -4.62 -4.16
C LEU A 124 -11.19 -4.66 -5.42
N ARG A 125 -10.60 -4.42 -6.60
CA ARG A 125 -11.32 -4.52 -7.88
C ARG A 125 -12.13 -5.80 -8.00
N ASP A 126 -11.54 -6.94 -7.62
CA ASP A 126 -12.14 -8.25 -7.81
C ASP A 126 -13.22 -8.58 -6.75
N HIS A 127 -13.20 -7.89 -5.61
CA HIS A 127 -14.05 -8.19 -4.45
C HIS A 127 -15.07 -7.08 -4.12
N ILE A 128 -14.99 -5.92 -4.79
CA ILE A 128 -15.81 -4.74 -4.46
C ILE A 128 -17.31 -5.00 -4.54
N GLY A 129 -17.75 -5.83 -5.50
CA GLY A 129 -19.16 -6.20 -5.65
C GLY A 129 -19.66 -7.03 -4.47
N ALA A 130 -18.89 -8.05 -4.07
CA ALA A 130 -19.21 -8.89 -2.92
C ALA A 130 -19.19 -8.09 -1.61
N LEU A 131 -18.21 -7.20 -1.43
CA LEU A 131 -18.15 -6.31 -0.28
C LEU A 131 -19.35 -5.35 -0.22
N CYS A 132 -19.72 -4.76 -1.36
CA CYS A 132 -20.88 -3.88 -1.44
C CYS A 132 -22.17 -4.62 -1.07
N GLN A 133 -22.35 -5.86 -1.53
CA GLN A 133 -23.51 -6.68 -1.19
C GLN A 133 -23.51 -7.09 0.28
N ALA A 134 -22.36 -7.47 0.84
CA ALA A 134 -22.24 -7.80 2.26
C ALA A 134 -22.56 -6.60 3.16
N GLU A 135 -22.04 -5.41 2.81
CA GLU A 135 -22.36 -4.16 3.50
C GLU A 135 -23.86 -3.83 3.40
N ALA A 136 -24.46 -4.00 2.22
CA ALA A 136 -25.89 -3.78 2.03
C ALA A 136 -26.75 -4.74 2.84
N LYS A 137 -26.36 -6.02 2.95
CA LYS A 137 -27.01 -7.01 3.81
C LYS A 137 -26.94 -6.61 5.28
N ARG A 138 -25.76 -6.20 5.76
CA ARG A 138 -25.57 -5.70 7.13
C ARG A 138 -26.49 -4.52 7.43
N ASN A 139 -26.65 -3.61 6.46
CA ASN A 139 -27.48 -2.41 6.62
C ASN A 139 -28.99 -2.65 6.34
N GLY A 140 -29.42 -3.88 6.08
CA GLY A 140 -30.83 -4.22 5.84
C GLY A 140 -31.38 -3.75 4.49
N ASN A 141 -30.53 -3.43 3.51
CA ASN A 141 -30.92 -2.88 2.19
C ASN A 141 -30.45 -3.76 1.01
N SER A 142 -30.41 -5.08 1.20
CA SER A 142 -29.81 -6.03 0.23
C SER A 142 -30.47 -5.96 -1.16
N ALA A 143 -31.81 -5.91 -1.21
CA ALA A 143 -32.57 -5.97 -2.46
C ALA A 143 -32.42 -4.70 -3.31
N GLY A 144 -32.39 -3.52 -2.68
CA GLY A 144 -32.22 -2.24 -3.37
C GLY A 144 -30.77 -1.93 -3.76
N ALA A 145 -29.79 -2.64 -3.19
CA ALA A 145 -28.37 -2.39 -3.43
C ALA A 145 -27.76 -3.23 -4.55
N ALA A 146 -28.35 -4.38 -4.90
CA ALA A 146 -27.84 -5.28 -5.93
C ALA A 146 -27.43 -4.58 -7.25
N PRO A 147 -28.28 -3.76 -7.91
CA PRO A 147 -27.91 -3.09 -9.16
C PRO A 147 -26.77 -2.08 -8.98
N ASN A 148 -26.68 -1.42 -7.82
CA ASN A 148 -25.61 -0.46 -7.52
C ASN A 148 -24.27 -1.17 -7.32
N CYS A 149 -24.30 -2.31 -6.63
CA CYS A 149 -23.12 -3.13 -6.40
C CYS A 149 -22.60 -3.77 -7.70
N GLU A 150 -23.50 -4.18 -8.59
CA GLU A 150 -23.14 -4.66 -9.93
C GLU A 150 -22.53 -3.55 -10.79
N CYS A 151 -23.17 -2.37 -10.84
CA CYS A 151 -22.61 -1.18 -11.50
C CYS A 151 -21.20 -0.85 -10.98
N LEU A 152 -20.99 -0.88 -9.66
CA LEU A 152 -19.69 -0.60 -9.06
C LEU A 152 -18.65 -1.66 -9.44
N ALA A 153 -19.02 -2.94 -9.41
CA ALA A 153 -18.13 -4.04 -9.80
C ALA A 153 -17.74 -3.93 -11.29
N ASP A 154 -18.69 -3.66 -12.18
CA ASP A 154 -18.43 -3.46 -13.61
C ASP A 154 -17.56 -2.24 -13.87
N GLY A 155 -17.83 -1.13 -13.19
CA GLY A 155 -17.02 0.08 -13.28
C GLY A 155 -15.58 -0.17 -12.85
N MET A 156 -15.39 -0.87 -11.72
CA MET A 156 -14.06 -1.22 -11.22
C MET A 156 -13.32 -2.19 -12.14
N ARG A 157 -14.00 -3.18 -12.74
CA ARG A 157 -13.41 -4.10 -13.73
C ARG A 157 -12.89 -3.41 -14.99
N LYS A 158 -13.44 -2.24 -15.34
CA LYS A 158 -13.00 -1.43 -16.49
C LYS A 158 -11.76 -0.58 -16.18
N LEU A 159 -11.36 -0.45 -14.92
CA LEU A 159 -10.13 0.23 -14.56
C LEU A 159 -8.92 -0.71 -14.73
N ASP A 160 -7.94 -0.26 -15.51
CA ASP A 160 -6.68 -0.98 -15.68
C ASP A 160 -5.82 -0.90 -14.40
N ASP A 161 -4.86 -1.83 -14.31
CA ASP A 161 -3.98 -1.98 -13.13
C ASP A 161 -3.16 -0.72 -12.86
N LYS A 162 -2.70 -0.03 -13.92
CA LYS A 162 -1.91 1.19 -13.76
C LYS A 162 -2.76 2.31 -13.19
N THR A 163 -3.98 2.50 -13.72
CA THR A 163 -4.93 3.49 -13.20
C THR A 163 -5.23 3.23 -11.72
N LEU A 164 -5.48 1.98 -11.32
CA LEU A 164 -5.73 1.63 -9.93
C LEU A 164 -4.50 1.86 -9.03
N ALA A 165 -3.32 1.49 -9.50
CA ALA A 165 -2.08 1.70 -8.77
C ALA A 165 -1.79 3.19 -8.56
N ASP A 166 -1.84 4.00 -9.62
CA ASP A 166 -1.58 5.44 -9.56
C ASP A 166 -2.59 6.14 -8.64
N ASP A 167 -3.87 5.77 -8.73
CA ASP A 167 -4.94 6.33 -7.90
C ASP A 167 -4.78 5.97 -6.42
N ALA A 168 -4.34 4.74 -6.11
CA ALA A 168 -4.05 4.29 -4.74
C ALA A 168 -2.85 5.02 -4.13
N VAL A 169 -1.79 5.26 -4.92
CA VAL A 169 -0.62 6.00 -4.48
C VAL A 169 -0.96 7.47 -4.28
N ALA A 170 -1.72 8.09 -5.19
CA ALA A 170 -2.17 9.47 -5.05
C ALA A 170 -3.04 9.67 -3.80
N ALA A 171 -3.99 8.77 -3.55
CA ALA A 171 -4.82 8.80 -2.34
C ALA A 171 -3.99 8.68 -1.06
N TRP A 172 -3.00 7.78 -1.05
CA TRP A 172 -2.12 7.62 0.11
C TRP A 172 -1.24 8.85 0.34
N ARG A 173 -0.64 9.42 -0.70
CA ARG A 173 0.18 10.64 -0.59
C ARG A 173 -0.64 11.83 -0.09
N ASN A 174 -1.85 12.02 -0.62
CA ASN A 174 -2.76 13.03 -0.11
C ASN A 174 -3.12 12.80 1.36
N GLU A 175 -3.31 11.56 1.80
CA GLU A 175 -3.55 11.27 3.22
C GLU A 175 -2.33 11.60 4.09
N GLN A 176 -1.10 11.37 3.61
CA GLN A 176 0.12 11.81 4.32
C GLN A 176 0.18 13.34 4.40
N GLU A 177 -0.04 14.05 3.29
CA GLU A 177 -0.08 15.52 3.28
C GLU A 177 -1.17 16.07 4.20
N ARG A 178 -2.32 15.39 4.30
CA ARG A 178 -3.42 15.76 5.19
C ARG A 178 -3.14 15.49 6.67
N GLN A 179 -2.22 14.61 7.00
CA GLN A 179 -1.76 14.46 8.38
C GLN A 179 -0.98 15.69 8.84
N ASP A 180 -0.25 16.32 7.91
CA ASP A 180 0.48 17.57 8.16
C ASP A 180 -0.42 18.81 8.06
N ASP A 181 -1.34 18.86 7.09
CA ASP A 181 -2.36 19.89 6.94
C ASP A 181 -3.78 19.30 6.74
N PRO A 182 -4.57 19.16 7.82
CA PRO A 182 -5.91 18.60 7.75
C PRO A 182 -6.92 19.38 6.88
N ARG A 183 -6.60 20.63 6.50
CA ARG A 183 -7.47 21.49 5.67
C ARG A 183 -7.41 21.14 4.20
N LEU A 184 -6.38 20.42 3.75
CA LEU A 184 -6.27 20.00 2.36
C LEU A 184 -7.48 19.12 1.97
N PRO A 185 -8.02 19.32 0.75
CA PRO A 185 -9.14 18.52 0.27
C PRO A 185 -8.72 17.05 0.17
N ARG A 186 -9.67 16.16 0.42
CA ARG A 186 -9.46 14.72 0.21
C ARG A 186 -9.34 14.44 -1.27
N TYR A 187 -8.32 13.66 -1.63
CA TYR A 187 -8.18 13.14 -2.97
C TYR A 187 -9.35 12.22 -3.30
N GLU A 188 -10.08 12.54 -4.36
CA GLU A 188 -11.24 11.78 -4.79
C GLU A 188 -10.82 10.70 -5.78
N THR A 189 -10.69 9.48 -5.28
CA THR A 189 -10.31 8.30 -6.07
C THR A 189 -11.31 8.02 -7.19
N ARG A 190 -10.83 7.37 -8.25
CA ARG A 190 -11.67 6.84 -9.33
C ARG A 190 -12.73 5.87 -8.79
N SER A 191 -12.34 5.04 -7.82
CA SER A 191 -13.26 4.13 -7.13
C SER A 191 -14.35 4.87 -6.34
N ALA A 192 -14.04 6.00 -5.71
CA ALA A 192 -15.02 6.84 -5.02
C ALA A 192 -15.99 7.51 -6.01
N LYS A 193 -15.49 8.02 -7.13
CA LYS A 193 -16.31 8.58 -8.22
C LYS A 193 -17.25 7.54 -8.81
N LEU A 194 -16.75 6.34 -9.08
CA LEU A 194 -17.58 5.21 -9.54
C LEU A 194 -18.65 4.84 -8.51
N ARG A 195 -18.29 4.76 -7.23
CA ARG A 195 -19.27 4.49 -6.16
C ARG A 195 -20.34 5.58 -6.11
N ALA A 196 -20.01 6.85 -6.30
CA ALA A 196 -20.97 7.93 -6.36
C ALA A 196 -21.88 7.85 -7.61
N ALA A 197 -21.30 7.53 -8.77
CA ALA A 197 -22.04 7.38 -10.03
C ALA A 197 -23.00 6.19 -10.03
N CYS A 198 -22.70 5.13 -9.28
CA CYS A 198 -23.55 3.94 -9.15
C CYS A 198 -24.60 4.04 -8.04
N ARG A 199 -24.77 5.20 -7.37
CA ARG A 199 -25.82 5.37 -6.36
C ARG A 199 -27.20 5.55 -7.00
N PRO A 200 -28.29 5.15 -6.30
CA PRO A 200 -29.65 5.43 -6.73
C PRO A 200 -29.85 6.93 -6.98
N GLY A 201 -30.41 7.29 -8.13
CA GLY A 201 -30.69 8.68 -8.50
C GLY A 201 -29.48 9.48 -9.01
N ALA A 202 -28.32 8.86 -9.22
CA ALA A 202 -27.20 9.52 -9.87
C ALA A 202 -27.55 9.86 -11.34
N PRO A 203 -27.19 11.05 -11.85
CA PRO A 203 -27.38 11.41 -13.25
C PRO A 203 -26.59 10.44 -14.14
N GLY A 204 -27.30 9.64 -14.94
CA GLY A 204 -26.73 8.58 -15.78
C GLY A 204 -27.05 7.15 -15.35
N ALA A 205 -27.69 6.92 -14.20
CA ALA A 205 -28.10 5.58 -13.74
C ALA A 205 -29.28 4.96 -14.53
N ALA A 206 -29.92 5.73 -15.41
CA ALA A 206 -31.02 5.28 -16.26
C ALA A 206 -30.51 5.01 -17.68
N ALA A 207 -30.14 3.76 -18.01
CA ALA A 207 -30.20 3.20 -19.38
C ALA A 207 -29.72 1.73 -19.55
N SER A 208 -29.74 0.85 -18.54
CA SER A 208 -29.30 -0.56 -18.75
C SER A 208 -30.34 -1.64 -18.43
N GLY A 209 -31.61 -1.28 -18.18
CA GLY A 209 -32.63 -2.26 -17.76
C GLY A 209 -34.01 -2.14 -18.44
N ALA A 210 -34.19 -1.27 -19.42
CA ALA A 210 -35.44 -1.17 -20.17
C ALA A 210 -35.24 -1.75 -21.58
N GLY A 211 -35.26 -3.08 -21.69
CA GLY A 211 -35.14 -3.71 -23.00
C GLY A 211 -34.81 -5.20 -22.97
N GLN A 212 -35.66 -6.00 -22.34
CA GLN A 212 -35.95 -7.36 -22.84
C GLN A 212 -37.35 -7.74 -22.37
N ARG A 213 -38.16 -8.10 -23.37
CA ARG A 213 -39.60 -8.35 -23.30
C ARG A 213 -39.92 -9.61 -22.50
#